data_AF-A0A439P7I4-F1
#
_entry.id   AF-A0A439P7I4-F1
#
_cell.length_a   1.000
_cell.length_b   1.000
_cell.length_c   1.000
_cell.angle_alpha   90.00
_cell.angle_beta   90.00
_cell.angle_gamma   90.00
#
_symmetry.space_group_name_H-M   'P 1'
#
loop_
_entity.id
_entity.type
_entity.pdbx_description
1 polymer ?
#
loop_
_entity_poly.entity_id
_entity_poly.type
_entity_poly.pdbx_seq_one_letter_code
_entity_poly.pdbx_strand_id
1 'polypeptide(L)'
;MTIRPNLPSIEELYIDAAVRHLTAARNHLQCAVLRFDDAGYEHDPSARSYSFVAGIVAEFNGRPWRPAPTPESSHIAEAAKEYRRMRRSCY
;
A
#
# COMPACT_ATOMS: atom_id res chain seq x y z
N MET A 1 -27.61 5.26 -36.81
CA MET A 1 -26.55 5.21 -35.79
C MET A 1 -27.03 4.33 -34.65
N THR A 2 -26.48 3.12 -34.52
CA THR A 2 -26.81 2.20 -33.43
C THR A 2 -25.77 2.40 -32.33
N ILE A 3 -26.17 3.08 -31.25
CA ILE A 3 -25.34 3.23 -30.04
C ILE A 3 -25.30 1.84 -29.40
N ARG A 4 -24.15 1.17 -29.47
CA ARG A 4 -23.94 -0.07 -28.71
C ARG A 4 -23.70 0.35 -27.25
N PRO A 5 -24.55 -0.07 -26.30
CA PRO A 5 -24.28 0.21 -24.90
C PRO A 5 -23.01 -0.54 -24.52
N ASN A 6 -22.04 0.19 -23.97
CA ASN A 6 -20.81 -0.40 -23.42
C ASN A 6 -21.17 -1.01 -22.06
N LEU A 7 -21.87 -2.14 -22.09
CA LEU A 7 -22.24 -2.88 -20.88
C LEU A 7 -20.99 -3.61 -20.38
N PRO A 8 -20.67 -3.48 -19.08
CA PRO A 8 -19.57 -4.24 -18.50
C PRO A 8 -19.82 -5.73 -18.63
N SER A 9 -18.74 -6.50 -18.77
CA SER A 9 -18.83 -7.95 -18.84
C SER A 9 -19.36 -8.53 -17.51
N ILE A 10 -19.89 -9.76 -17.55
CA ILE A 10 -20.33 -10.46 -16.33
C ILE A 10 -19.16 -10.60 -15.33
N GLU A 11 -17.94 -10.80 -15.83
CA GLU A 11 -16.73 -10.91 -15.02
C GLU A 11 -16.39 -9.58 -14.34
N GLU A 12 -16.48 -8.46 -15.06
CA GLU A 12 -16.28 -7.11 -14.51
C GLU A 12 -17.28 -6.81 -13.39
N LEU A 13 -18.54 -7.23 -13.53
CA LEU A 13 -19.54 -7.07 -12.48
C LEU A 13 -19.18 -7.85 -11.20
N TYR A 14 -18.66 -9.07 -11.33
CA TYR A 14 -18.23 -9.86 -10.17
C TYR A 14 -16.97 -9.28 -9.51
N ILE A 15 -16.03 -8.79 -10.30
CA ILE A 15 -14.83 -8.11 -9.79
C ILE A 15 -15.24 -6.85 -9.02
N ASP A 16 -16.12 -6.02 -9.59
CA ASP A 16 -16.64 -4.82 -8.92
C ASP A 16 -17.35 -5.16 -7.60
N ALA A 17 -18.14 -6.22 -7.58
CA ALA A 17 -18.78 -6.70 -6.36
C ALA A 17 -17.75 -7.11 -5.30
N ALA A 18 -16.71 -7.86 -5.70
CA ALA A 18 -15.63 -8.27 -4.80
C ALA A 18 -14.86 -7.05 -4.24
N VAL A 19 -14.56 -6.05 -5.08
CA VAL A 19 -13.89 -4.80 -4.65
C VAL A 19 -14.74 -4.03 -3.65
N ARG A 20 -16.07 -3.99 -3.84
CA ARG A 20 -17.00 -3.38 -2.88
C ARG A 20 -16.99 -4.11 -1.53
N HIS A 21 -17.00 -5.43 -1.53
CA HIS A 21 -16.90 -6.23 -0.31
C HIS A 21 -15.58 -6.01 0.42
N LEU A 22 -14.46 -5.99 -0.31
CA LEU A 22 -13.13 -5.70 0.25
C LEU A 22 -13.04 -4.28 0.82
N THR A 23 -13.65 -3.31 0.17
CA THR A 23 -13.71 -1.92 0.66
C THR A 23 -14.49 -1.83 1.98
N ALA A 24 -15.62 -2.52 2.10
CA ALA A 24 -16.37 -2.60 3.34
C ALA A 24 -15.54 -3.29 4.45
N ALA A 25 -14.89 -4.40 4.14
CA ALA A 25 -14.02 -5.11 5.07
C ALA A 25 -12.86 -4.22 5.56
N ARG A 26 -12.22 -3.46 4.66
CA ARG A 26 -11.18 -2.48 5.00
C ARG A 26 -11.67 -1.48 6.03
N ASN A 27 -12.86 -0.92 5.83
CA ASN A 27 -13.45 0.07 6.73
C ASN A 27 -13.76 -0.53 8.11
N HIS A 28 -14.30 -1.75 8.16
CA HIS A 28 -14.55 -2.45 9.42
C HIS A 28 -13.26 -2.76 10.17
N LEU A 29 -12.22 -3.21 9.47
CA LEU A 29 -10.90 -3.47 10.06
C LEU A 29 -10.25 -2.18 10.59
N GLN A 30 -10.32 -1.08 9.83
CA GLN A 30 -9.86 0.22 10.29
C GLN A 30 -10.55 0.64 11.59
N CYS A 31 -11.87 0.46 11.65
CA CYS A 31 -12.66 0.78 12.83
C CYS A 31 -12.32 -0.12 14.03
N ALA A 32 -12.03 -1.41 13.79
CA ALA A 32 -11.57 -2.32 14.83
C ALA A 32 -10.20 -1.92 15.39
N VAL A 33 -9.24 -1.58 14.53
CA VAL A 33 -7.91 -1.09 14.92
C VAL A 33 -8.04 0.15 15.81
N LEU A 34 -8.83 1.15 15.40
CA LEU A 34 -9.03 2.36 16.20
C LEU A 34 -9.64 2.07 17.58
N ARG A 35 -10.60 1.13 17.67
CA ARG A 35 -11.17 0.74 18.96
C ARG A 35 -10.18 -0.01 19.86
N PHE A 36 -9.28 -0.77 19.27
CA PHE A 36 -8.20 -1.42 20.01
C PHE A 36 -7.21 -0.38 20.53
N ASP A 37 -6.83 0.61 19.71
CA ASP A 37 -5.99 1.74 20.10
C ASP A 37 -6.64 2.57 21.23
N ASP A 38 -7.94 2.88 21.11
CA ASP A 38 -8.72 3.60 22.13
C ASP A 38 -8.78 2.83 23.46
N ALA A 39 -8.76 1.50 23.41
CA ALA A 39 -8.71 0.62 24.57
C ALA A 39 -7.29 0.47 25.16
N GLY A 40 -6.27 1.08 24.54
CA GLY A 40 -4.86 0.92 24.91
C GLY A 40 -4.31 -0.48 24.64
N TYR A 41 -4.92 -1.22 23.71
CA TYR A 41 -4.52 -2.59 23.36
C TYR A 41 -4.03 -2.65 21.92
N GLU A 42 -2.71 -2.84 21.73
CA GLU A 42 -2.15 -3.02 20.40
C GLU A 42 -2.44 -4.45 19.89
N HIS A 43 -3.33 -4.57 18.90
CA HIS A 43 -3.68 -5.85 18.29
C HIS A 43 -3.10 -6.00 16.88
N ASP A 44 -1.83 -6.46 16.81
CA ASP A 44 -1.08 -6.66 15.55
C ASP A 44 -1.85 -7.44 14.46
N PRO A 45 -2.60 -8.52 14.76
CA PRO A 45 -3.36 -9.23 13.73
C PRO A 45 -4.38 -8.34 13.02
N SER A 46 -5.09 -7.47 13.75
CA SER A 46 -6.07 -6.56 13.15
C SER A 46 -5.41 -5.47 12.33
N ALA A 47 -4.29 -4.92 12.80
CA ALA A 47 -3.52 -3.92 12.06
C ALA A 47 -2.93 -4.49 10.75
N ARG A 48 -2.45 -5.74 10.80
CA ARG A 48 -1.92 -6.46 9.64
C ARG A 48 -3.01 -6.80 8.64
N SER A 49 -4.17 -7.30 9.10
CA SER A 49 -5.31 -7.56 8.24
C SER A 49 -5.84 -6.28 7.58
N TYR A 50 -5.96 -5.18 8.35
CA TYR A 50 -6.32 -3.87 7.80
C TYR A 50 -5.37 -3.46 6.69
N SER A 51 -4.06 -3.49 6.96
CA SER A 51 -3.03 -3.15 5.99
C SER A 51 -3.17 -4.01 4.74
N PHE A 52 -3.22 -5.34 4.87
CA PHE A 52 -3.33 -6.23 3.72
C PHE A 52 -4.54 -5.91 2.81
N VAL A 53 -5.73 -5.74 3.40
CA VAL A 53 -6.95 -5.44 2.64
C VAL A 53 -6.91 -4.03 2.03
N ALA A 54 -6.34 -3.04 2.74
CA ALA A 54 -6.14 -1.70 2.20
C ALA A 54 -5.29 -1.72 0.92
N GLY A 55 -4.40 -2.72 0.79
CA GLY A 55 -3.55 -2.86 -0.39
C GLY A 55 -4.22 -3.40 -1.61
N ILE A 56 -5.02 -4.43 -1.43
CA ILE A 56 -5.84 -4.96 -2.50
C ILE A 56 -6.76 -3.83 -3.01
N VAL A 57 -7.40 -3.07 -2.11
CA VAL A 57 -8.25 -1.94 -2.50
C VAL A 57 -7.45 -0.82 -3.20
N ALA A 58 -6.22 -0.54 -2.78
CA ALA A 58 -5.38 0.47 -3.43
C ALA A 58 -5.00 0.06 -4.86
N GLU A 59 -4.64 -1.21 -5.06
CA GLU A 59 -4.31 -1.79 -6.36
C GLU A 59 -5.47 -1.64 -7.36
N PHE A 60 -6.70 -2.00 -6.95
CA PHE A 60 -7.89 -1.83 -7.79
C PHE A 60 -8.26 -0.36 -8.07
N ASN A 61 -7.78 0.59 -7.26
CA ASN A 61 -7.96 2.02 -7.47
C ASN A 61 -6.79 2.66 -8.25
N GLY A 62 -5.88 1.86 -8.82
CA GLY A 62 -4.73 2.35 -9.58
C GLY A 62 -3.67 3.06 -8.73
N ARG A 63 -3.68 2.84 -7.41
CA ARG A 63 -2.66 3.38 -6.49
C ARG A 63 -1.60 2.32 -6.23
N PRO A 64 -0.30 2.62 -6.37
CA PRO A 64 0.74 1.66 -6.03
C PRO A 64 0.62 1.27 -4.56
N TRP A 65 0.53 -0.04 -4.30
CA TRP A 65 0.52 -0.56 -2.94
C TRP A 65 1.92 -0.43 -2.33
N ARG A 66 2.03 0.52 -1.39
CA ARG A 66 3.25 1.16 -0.87
C ARG A 66 3.96 2.04 -1.92
N PRO A 67 4.45 3.24 -1.54
CA PRO A 67 5.64 3.76 -2.18
C PRO A 67 6.70 2.67 -2.02
N ALA A 68 7.26 2.16 -3.12
CA ALA A 68 8.56 1.51 -3.02
C ALA A 68 9.43 2.48 -2.22
N PRO A 69 10.13 2.04 -1.15
CA PRO A 69 11.06 2.93 -0.48
C PRO A 69 11.93 3.49 -1.58
N THR A 70 11.87 4.82 -1.78
CA THR A 70 12.87 5.50 -2.59
C THR A 70 14.19 4.99 -2.05
N PRO A 71 15.09 4.45 -2.89
CA PRO A 71 16.39 4.06 -2.43
C PRO A 71 17.05 5.34 -1.93
N GLU A 72 16.86 5.65 -0.65
CA GLU A 72 17.66 6.64 0.04
C GLU A 72 19.10 6.18 -0.18
N SER A 73 19.95 7.12 -0.58
CA SER A 73 21.38 6.88 -0.65
C SER A 73 21.75 6.22 0.67
N SER A 74 22.10 4.92 0.63
CA SER A 74 22.40 4.22 1.87
C SER A 74 23.53 5.02 2.51
N HIS A 75 23.44 5.32 3.81
CA HIS A 75 24.51 6.03 4.50
C HIS A 75 25.88 5.37 4.28
N ILE A 76 25.88 4.07 3.93
CA ILE A 76 27.02 3.28 3.47
C ILE A 76 27.57 3.79 2.11
N ALA A 77 26.73 4.07 1.12
CA ALA A 77 27.14 4.62 -0.18
C ALA A 77 27.71 6.04 -0.04
N GLU A 78 27.12 6.87 0.83
CA GLU A 78 27.63 8.21 1.14
C GLU A 78 28.98 8.14 1.89
N ALA A 79 29.08 7.29 2.92
CA ALA A 79 30.32 7.06 3.65
C ALA A 79 31.43 6.50 2.75
N ALA A 80 31.11 5.60 1.82
CA ALA A 80 32.07 5.07 0.85
C ALA A 80 32.55 6.13 -0.15
N LYS A 81 31.67 7.06 -0.55
CA LYS A 81 32.02 8.20 -1.41
C LYS A 81 32.97 9.16 -0.69
N GLU A 82 32.67 9.51 0.57
CA GLU A 82 33.53 10.37 1.39
C GLU A 82 34.89 9.72 1.68
N TYR A 83 34.93 8.42 1.99
CA TYR A 83 36.19 7.70 2.18
C TYR A 83 37.09 7.74 0.93
N ARG A 84 36.53 7.53 -0.27
CA ARG A 84 37.28 7.62 -1.54
C ARG A 84 37.77 9.04 -1.81
N ARG A 85 36.99 10.05 -1.42
CA ARG A 85 37.37 11.47 -1.54
C ARG A 85 38.54 11.82 -0.63
N MET A 86 38.47 11.41 0.64
CA MET A 86 39.56 11.59 1.60
C MET A 86 40.84 10.89 1.15
N ARG A 87 40.73 9.63 0.68
CA ARG A 87 41.90 8.85 0.23
C ARG A 87 42.60 9.45 -0.99
N ARG A 88 41.87 10.18 -1.85
CA ARG A 88 42.46 10.92 -2.99
C ARG A 88 43.09 12.25 -2.58
N SER A 89 42.67 12.83 -1.46
CA SER A 89 43.22 14.11 -0.96
C SER A 89 44.49 13.95 -0.13
N CYS A 90 44.86 12.73 0.26
CA CYS A 90 46.04 12.42 1.05
C CYS A 90 47.26 11.98 0.22
N TYR A 91 47.24 12.16 -1.10
CA TYR A 91 48.38 12.00 -1.99
C TYR A 91 48.72 13.31 -2.67
#